data_AF-A0A1W9NW67-F1
#
_entry.id   AF-A0A1W9NW67-F1
#
_cell.length_a   1.000
_cell.length_b   1.000
_cell.length_c   1.000
_cell.angle_alpha   90.00
_cell.angle_beta   90.00
_cell.angle_gamma   90.00
#
_symmetry.space_group_name_H-M   'P 1'
#
loop_
_entity.id
_entity.type
_entity.pdbx_description
1 polymer ?
#
loop_
_entity_poly.entity_id
_entity_poly.type
_entity_poly.pdbx_seq_one_letter_code
_entity_poly.pdbx_strand_id
1 'polypeptide(L)'
;MLQQPVRFLLFWLLPLWVSADHIHWMGNYDQAHQKAYDTHKPLLVLVIAKDSPSSNTVVKNVLMNQQYVDTINNKMVAVIVTYEGSENYPVEMYYTTVFPVINS
;
A
#
# COMPACT_ATOMS: atom_id res chain seq x y z
N MET A 1 54.11 2.21 17.60
CA MET A 1 53.36 2.09 16.33
C MET A 1 52.28 1.03 16.50
N LEU A 2 51.12 1.20 15.86
CA LEU A 2 49.92 0.33 15.90
C LEU A 2 48.89 0.60 17.02
N GLN A 3 48.23 1.76 17.01
CA GLN A 3 46.97 1.99 17.74
C GLN A 3 45.95 2.75 16.87
N GLN A 4 45.62 2.31 15.64
CA GLN A 4 44.64 3.07 14.83
C GLN A 4 43.66 2.30 13.91
N PRO A 5 43.72 0.98 13.62
CA PRO A 5 42.78 0.42 12.63
C PRO A 5 41.40 0.08 13.22
N VAL A 6 41.28 -0.13 14.52
CA VAL A 6 40.03 -0.64 15.14
C VAL A 6 38.92 0.41 15.20
N ARG A 7 39.29 1.70 15.28
CA ARG A 7 38.32 2.81 15.39
C ARG A 7 37.56 3.09 14.09
N PHE A 8 38.11 2.70 12.93
CA PHE A 8 37.48 2.86 11.62
C PHE A 8 36.62 1.66 11.21
N LEU A 9 36.88 0.47 11.77
CA LEU A 9 36.11 -0.74 11.48
C LEU A 9 34.67 -0.68 12.02
N LEU A 10 34.45 0.05 13.10
CA LEU A 10 33.12 0.22 13.71
C LEU A 10 32.19 1.12 12.87
N PHE A 11 32.76 1.97 12.00
CA PHE A 11 32.00 2.86 11.11
C PHE A 11 31.48 2.16 9.84
N TRP A 12 31.95 0.94 9.54
CA TRP A 12 31.52 0.19 8.34
C TRP A 12 30.32 -0.74 8.60
N LEU A 13 29.98 -1.01 9.87
CA LEU A 13 28.87 -1.89 10.26
C LEU A 13 27.50 -1.19 10.31
N LEU A 14 27.39 0.06 9.85
CA LEU A 14 26.14 0.81 9.77
C LEU A 14 25.68 1.05 8.31
N PRO A 15 25.48 0.04 7.44
CA PRO A 15 24.52 0.21 6.37
C PRO A 15 23.12 0.15 6.98
N LEU A 16 22.64 1.32 7.40
CA LEU A 16 21.33 1.86 7.08
C LEU A 16 20.20 0.81 6.99
N TRP A 17 19.54 0.58 8.13
CA TRP A 17 18.18 0.01 8.17
C TRP A 17 17.19 1.04 7.61
N VAL A 18 17.34 1.41 6.35
CA VAL A 18 16.32 2.17 5.63
C VAL A 18 15.38 1.12 5.04
N SER A 19 14.46 0.63 5.86
CA SER A 19 13.29 -0.07 5.32
C SER A 19 12.37 1.01 4.75
N ALA A 20 12.22 1.00 3.42
CA ALA A 20 11.13 1.72 2.80
C ALA A 20 9.84 0.99 3.16
N ASP A 21 9.11 1.49 4.15
CA ASP A 21 7.79 0.94 4.45
C ASP A 21 6.79 1.43 3.39
N HIS A 22 5.94 0.51 2.95
CA HIS A 22 4.91 0.75 1.96
C HIS A 22 3.59 0.21 2.50
N ILE A 23 2.48 0.82 2.09
CA ILE A 23 1.16 0.31 2.46
C ILE A 23 1.04 -1.14 1.96
N HIS A 24 0.53 -2.03 2.81
CA HIS A 24 0.33 -3.45 2.51
C HIS A 24 -0.92 -3.68 1.64
N TRP A 25 -0.83 -3.30 0.37
CA TRP A 25 -1.91 -3.48 -0.60
C TRP A 25 -2.13 -4.94 -0.96
N MET A 26 -3.36 -5.41 -0.80
CA MET A 26 -3.82 -6.70 -1.29
C MET A 26 -4.34 -6.56 -2.72
N GLY A 27 -4.21 -7.62 -3.52
CA GLY A 27 -4.71 -7.66 -4.91
C GLY A 27 -6.05 -8.39 -5.08
N ASN A 28 -6.58 -8.98 -4.00
CA ASN A 28 -7.85 -9.72 -4.02
C ASN A 28 -8.81 -9.13 -2.99
N TYR A 29 -9.99 -8.71 -3.46
CA TYR A 29 -11.01 -8.08 -2.61
C TYR A 29 -11.57 -9.04 -1.57
N ASP A 30 -12.00 -10.24 -1.94
CA ASP A 30 -12.60 -11.20 -0.99
C ASP A 30 -11.65 -11.54 0.16
N GLN A 31 -10.37 -11.77 -0.14
CA GLN A 31 -9.36 -12.02 0.88
C GLN A 31 -9.14 -10.80 1.78
N ALA A 32 -9.13 -9.59 1.20
CA ALA A 32 -8.98 -8.36 1.98
C ALA A 32 -10.20 -8.07 2.85
N HIS A 33 -11.39 -8.31 2.32
CA HIS A 33 -12.66 -8.16 3.04
C HIS A 33 -12.77 -9.16 4.18
N GLN A 34 -12.42 -10.43 3.94
CA GLN A 34 -12.37 -11.44 5.00
C GLN A 34 -11.36 -11.06 6.09
N LYS A 35 -10.16 -10.61 5.69
CA LYS A 35 -9.14 -10.16 6.66
C LYS A 35 -9.61 -8.93 7.45
N ALA A 36 -10.27 -7.98 6.82
CA ALA A 36 -10.85 -6.80 7.47
C ALA A 36 -11.88 -7.21 8.53
N TYR A 37 -12.77 -8.15 8.17
CA TYR A 37 -13.74 -8.75 9.06
C TYR A 37 -13.08 -9.45 10.26
N ASP A 38 -12.14 -10.36 10.01
CA ASP A 38 -11.47 -11.14 11.06
C ASP A 38 -10.66 -10.25 12.02
N THR A 39 -10.00 -9.22 11.48
CA THR A 39 -9.16 -8.30 12.25
C THR A 39 -9.91 -7.13 12.86
N HIS A 40 -11.22 -7.00 12.59
CA HIS A 40 -12.05 -5.86 13.00
C HIS A 40 -11.45 -4.51 12.58
N LYS A 41 -10.90 -4.45 11.37
CA LYS A 41 -10.31 -3.24 10.79
C LYS A 41 -11.14 -2.78 9.60
N PRO A 42 -11.29 -1.46 9.38
CA PRO A 42 -11.88 -0.94 8.15
C PRO A 42 -11.10 -1.38 6.91
N LEU A 43 -11.83 -1.57 5.81
CA LEU A 43 -11.29 -1.94 4.51
C LEU A 43 -11.12 -0.69 3.64
N LEU A 44 -9.88 -0.36 3.31
CA LEU A 44 -9.54 0.70 2.36
C LEU A 44 -9.50 0.11 0.95
N VAL A 45 -10.40 0.55 0.06
CA VAL A 45 -10.45 0.08 -1.33
C VAL A 45 -10.00 1.18 -2.27
N LEU A 46 -8.98 0.91 -3.08
CA LEU A 46 -8.56 1.74 -4.20
C LEU A 46 -8.98 1.08 -5.52
N VAL A 47 -9.93 1.69 -6.22
CA VAL A 47 -10.40 1.21 -7.52
C VAL A 47 -9.69 1.98 -8.63
N ILE A 48 -9.03 1.26 -9.54
CA ILE A 48 -8.32 1.85 -10.68
C ILE A 48 -8.90 1.38 -12.01
N ALA A 49 -9.02 2.30 -12.97
CA ALA A 49 -9.31 1.93 -14.36
C ALA A 49 -8.03 1.44 -15.04
N LYS A 50 -8.16 0.39 -15.85
CA LYS A 50 -7.06 -0.12 -16.68
C LYS A 50 -6.65 0.96 -17.68
N ASP A 51 -5.34 1.11 -17.90
CA ASP A 51 -4.76 1.97 -18.94
C ASP A 51 -5.16 3.47 -18.90
N SER A 52 -5.49 4.01 -17.73
CA SER A 52 -5.70 5.45 -17.56
C SER A 52 -4.42 6.17 -17.07
N PRO A 53 -3.91 7.17 -17.81
CA PRO A 53 -2.78 7.99 -17.36
C PRO A 53 -3.02 8.68 -16.01
N SER A 54 -4.27 9.02 -15.67
CA SER A 54 -4.61 9.61 -14.38
C SER A 54 -4.52 8.60 -13.24
N SER A 55 -4.88 7.32 -13.49
CA SER A 55 -4.70 6.23 -12.53
C SER A 55 -3.23 6.08 -12.14
N ASN A 56 -2.31 6.14 -13.11
CA ASN A 56 -0.88 5.98 -12.84
C ASN A 56 -0.32 7.07 -11.90
N THR A 57 -0.78 8.30 -12.04
CA THR A 57 -0.37 9.42 -11.17
C THR A 57 -0.94 9.27 -9.76
N VAL A 58 -2.22 8.89 -9.63
CA VAL A 58 -2.84 8.68 -8.32
C VAL A 58 -2.24 7.47 -7.63
N VAL A 59 -2.01 6.37 -8.35
CA VAL A 59 -1.31 5.19 -7.82
C VAL A 59 0.07 5.60 -7.30
N LYS A 60 0.89 6.34 -8.06
CA LYS A 60 2.18 6.81 -7.54
C LYS A 60 2.03 7.66 -6.27
N ASN A 61 1.11 8.61 -6.24
CA ASN A 61 0.96 9.52 -5.12
C ASN A 61 0.36 8.84 -3.87
N VAL A 62 -0.58 7.90 -4.05
CA VAL A 62 -1.27 7.19 -2.96
C VAL A 62 -0.42 6.02 -2.44
N LEU A 63 0.26 5.29 -3.33
CA LEU A 63 1.11 4.15 -2.94
C LEU A 63 2.47 4.59 -2.35
N MET A 64 2.98 5.78 -2.71
CA MET A 64 4.31 6.24 -2.29
C MET A 64 4.29 7.29 -1.15
N ASN A 65 3.12 7.67 -0.62
CA ASN A 65 3.07 8.64 0.47
C ASN A 65 3.41 7.99 1.83
N GLN A 66 4.67 8.12 2.23
CA GLN A 66 5.20 7.57 3.48
C GLN A 66 4.50 8.09 4.74
N GLN A 67 3.91 9.29 4.69
CA GLN A 67 3.31 9.92 5.88
C GLN A 67 2.14 9.11 6.45
N TYR A 68 1.48 8.28 5.63
CA TYR A 68 0.29 7.53 6.02
C TYR A 68 0.49 6.02 6.09
N VAL A 69 1.67 5.51 5.73
CA VAL A 69 1.95 4.06 5.67
C VAL A 69 1.64 3.40 7.01
N ASP A 70 2.24 3.90 8.10
CA ASP A 70 2.05 3.33 9.43
C ASP A 70 0.59 3.40 9.88
N THR A 71 -0.09 4.51 9.57
CA THR A 71 -1.49 4.68 9.98
C THR A 71 -2.38 3.69 9.26
N ILE A 72 -2.19 3.52 7.95
CA ILE A 72 -2.98 2.61 7.13
C ILE A 72 -2.66 1.16 7.51
N ASN A 73 -1.38 0.78 7.59
CA ASN A 73 -0.97 -0.59 7.91
C ASN A 73 -1.43 -1.02 9.32
N ASN A 74 -1.42 -0.10 10.29
CA ASN A 74 -1.86 -0.42 11.65
C ASN A 74 -3.38 -0.44 11.78
N LYS A 75 -4.11 0.48 11.13
CA LYS A 75 -5.55 0.69 11.39
C LYS A 75 -6.46 0.07 10.35
N MET A 76 -5.97 -0.27 9.16
CA MET A 76 -6.80 -0.64 8.02
C MET A 76 -6.27 -1.90 7.34
N VAL A 77 -7.13 -2.51 6.52
CA VAL A 77 -6.72 -3.48 5.49
C VAL A 77 -6.88 -2.78 4.14
N ALA A 78 -5.82 -2.70 3.35
CA ALA A 78 -5.84 -1.99 2.07
C ALA A 78 -5.89 -2.97 0.89
N VAL A 79 -6.71 -2.69 -0.11
CA VAL A 79 -6.83 -3.48 -1.35
C VAL A 79 -6.89 -2.57 -2.57
N ILE A 80 -6.17 -2.96 -3.63
CA ILE A 80 -6.23 -2.32 -4.94
C ILE A 80 -6.94 -3.26 -5.92
N VAL A 81 -7.93 -2.74 -6.63
CA VAL A 81 -8.75 -3.50 -7.56
C VAL A 81 -8.89 -2.76 -8.89
N THR A 82 -8.82 -3.49 -9.99
CA THR A 82 -9.04 -2.95 -11.34
C THR A 82 -10.51 -3.04 -11.71
N TYR A 83 -11.10 -1.95 -12.19
CA TYR A 83 -12.51 -1.89 -12.61
C TYR A 83 -12.87 -2.93 -13.68
N GLU A 84 -11.96 -3.22 -14.61
CA GLU A 84 -12.18 -4.18 -15.72
C GLU A 84 -11.60 -5.58 -15.44
N GLY A 85 -11.00 -5.78 -14.27
CA GLY A 85 -10.43 -7.06 -13.87
C GLY A 85 -11.50 -7.92 -13.22
N SER A 86 -11.94 -8.95 -13.96
CA SER A 86 -12.73 -10.05 -13.43
C SER A 86 -12.05 -10.62 -12.18
N GLU A 87 -12.58 -10.35 -10.99
CA GLU A 87 -13.09 -11.43 -10.14
C GLU A 87 -13.88 -10.90 -8.94
N ASN A 88 -13.46 -9.86 -8.19
CA ASN A 88 -14.01 -9.74 -6.82
C ASN A 88 -14.45 -8.34 -6.32
N TYR A 89 -14.43 -7.24 -7.10
CA TYR A 89 -15.00 -5.97 -6.59
C TYR A 89 -16.41 -5.74 -7.15
N PRO A 90 -17.46 -5.64 -6.30
CA PRO A 90 -18.82 -5.40 -6.76
C PRO A 90 -18.98 -3.92 -7.19
N VAL A 91 -18.35 -3.55 -8.30
CA VAL A 91 -18.43 -2.21 -8.92
C VAL A 91 -19.88 -1.80 -9.18
N GLU A 92 -20.72 -2.79 -9.48
CA GLU A 92 -22.16 -2.67 -9.72
C GLU A 92 -22.94 -2.20 -8.49
N MET A 93 -22.44 -2.42 -7.27
CA MET A 93 -23.11 -1.97 -6.04
C MET A 93 -22.80 -0.51 -5.67
N TYR A 94 -21.72 0.07 -6.19
CA TYR A 94 -21.26 1.41 -5.80
C TYR A 94 -21.53 2.50 -6.86
N TYR A 95 -22.09 2.13 -8.03
CA TYR A 95 -22.54 3.04 -9.10
C TYR A 95 -21.56 4.18 -9.43
N THR A 96 -20.25 3.98 -9.26
CA THR A 96 -19.26 5.00 -9.58
C THR A 96 -18.76 4.81 -11.00
N THR A 97 -18.90 5.84 -11.83
CA THR A 97 -18.35 5.89 -13.18
C THR A 97 -17.11 6.78 -13.26
N VAL A 98 -16.61 7.26 -12.11
CA VAL A 98 -15.48 8.20 -12.00
C VAL A 98 -14.36 7.52 -11.20
N PHE A 99 -13.17 7.46 -11.80
CA PHE A 99 -12.01 6.75 -11.25
C PHE A 99 -10.78 7.66 -11.17
N PRO A 100 -9.91 7.48 -10.15
CA PRO A 100 -10.01 6.51 -9.05
C PRO A 100 -10.94 6.98 -7.93
N VAL A 101 -11.54 6.03 -7.21
CA VAL A 101 -12.38 6.29 -6.02
C VAL A 101 -11.76 5.62 -4.79
N ILE A 102 -11.93 6.26 -3.64
CA ILE A 102 -11.59 5.72 -2.32
C ILE A 102 -12.91 5.53 -1.56
N ASN A 103 -13.20 4.29 -1.17
CA ASN A 103 -14.32 3.95 -0.28
C ASN A 103 -13.74 3.39 1.03
N SER A 104 -14.29 3.82 2.17
CA SER A 104 -13.92 3.42 3.54
C SER A 104 -15.10 2.88 4.31
#